data_AF-A0A4R9QLQ0-F1
#
_entry.id   AF-A0A4R9QLQ0-F1
#
_cell.length_a   1.000
_cell.length_b   1.000
_cell.length_c   1.000
_cell.angle_alpha   90.00
_cell.angle_beta   90.00
_cell.angle_gamma   90.00
#
_symmetry.space_group_name_H-M   'P 1'
#
loop_
_entity.id
_entity.type
_entity.pdbx_description
1 polymer ?
#
loop_
_entity_poly.entity_id
_entity_poly.type
_entity_poly.pdbx_seq_one_letter_code
_entity_poly.pdbx_strand_id
1 'polypeptide(L)'
;MKIATKQGKLTRLTEPQLITNEIILRILQIALIEIRAADSLDKARMLADAFHNAPVMIASGREPQETWARILDTASRLEIETYVASLLGHVRS
;
A
#
# COMPACT_ATOMS: atom_id res chain seq x y z
N MET A 1 -1.41 32.77 -23.04
CA MET A 1 -0.77 31.45 -22.84
C MET A 1 -0.22 31.42 -21.41
N LYS A 2 -0.93 30.80 -20.45
CA LYS A 2 -0.47 30.74 -19.05
C LYS A 2 0.51 29.59 -18.89
N ILE A 3 1.72 29.93 -18.48
CA ILE A 3 2.83 29.01 -18.24
C ILE A 3 2.49 28.25 -16.96
N ALA A 4 2.12 26.97 -17.06
CA ALA A 4 1.93 26.12 -15.90
C ALA A 4 3.31 25.82 -15.28
N THR A 5 3.61 26.49 -14.18
CA THR A 5 4.83 26.32 -13.39
C THR A 5 4.88 24.91 -12.78
N LYS A 6 6.04 24.25 -12.89
CA LYS A 6 6.39 22.92 -12.33
C LYS A 6 6.14 22.75 -10.81
N GLN A 7 5.70 23.79 -10.10
CA GLN A 7 5.45 23.78 -8.66
C GLN A 7 4.24 22.91 -8.26
N GLY A 8 3.25 22.71 -9.14
CA GLY A 8 2.06 21.90 -8.83
C GLY A 8 2.31 20.39 -8.69
N LYS A 9 3.49 19.89 -9.09
CA LYS A 9 3.87 18.48 -8.94
C LYS A 9 4.60 18.18 -7.63
N LEU A 10 5.21 19.20 -7.00
CA LEU A 10 5.99 19.01 -5.76
C LEU A 10 5.15 19.19 -4.50
N THR A 11 4.07 19.98 -4.55
CA THR A 11 3.19 20.23 -3.39
C THR A 11 2.23 19.09 -3.05
N ARG A 12 2.10 18.06 -3.89
CA ARG A 12 1.34 16.83 -3.55
C ARG A 12 2.13 15.81 -2.72
N LEU A 13 3.39 16.12 -2.40
CA LEU A 13 4.27 15.26 -1.61
C LEU A 13 4.29 15.64 -0.12
N THR A 14 3.56 16.70 0.29
CA THR A 14 3.68 17.30 1.63
C THR A 14 2.40 17.26 2.49
N GLU A 15 1.29 16.73 1.99
CA GLU A 15 0.21 16.32 2.89
C GLU A 15 0.48 14.87 3.30
N PRO A 16 0.42 14.51 4.60
CA PRO A 16 0.37 13.12 5.00
C PRO A 16 -0.89 12.52 4.36
N GLN A 17 -0.70 11.85 3.23
CA GLN A 17 -1.79 11.41 2.38
C GLN A 17 -2.66 10.46 3.19
N LEU A 18 -3.89 10.88 3.51
CA LEU A 18 -4.75 10.17 4.45
C LEU A 18 -4.88 8.70 4.01
N ILE A 19 -4.39 7.80 4.86
CA ILE A 19 -4.61 6.37 4.74
C ILE A 19 -5.84 6.05 5.58
N THR A 20 -6.74 5.24 5.04
CA THR A 20 -7.93 4.75 5.73
C THR A 20 -7.94 3.22 5.72
N ASN A 21 -8.67 2.61 6.66
CA ASN A 21 -8.85 1.16 6.67
C ASN A 21 -9.49 0.65 5.36
N GLU A 22 -10.39 1.43 4.76
CA GLU A 22 -10.99 1.10 3.47
C GLU A 22 -9.92 0.97 2.36
N ILE A 23 -8.99 1.92 2.29
CA ILE A 23 -7.88 1.87 1.31
C ILE A 23 -7.04 0.60 1.55
N ILE A 24 -6.67 0.33 2.81
CA ILE A 24 -5.85 -0.84 3.15
C ILE A 24 -6.59 -2.14 2.77
N LEU A 25 -7.90 -2.23 3.03
CA LEU A 25 -8.72 -3.39 2.68
C LEU A 25 -8.86 -3.57 1.16
N ARG A 26 -8.98 -2.49 0.39
CA ARG A 26 -8.99 -2.56 -1.09
C ARG A 26 -7.66 -3.05 -1.64
N ILE A 27 -6.53 -2.60 -1.08
CA ILE A 27 -5.21 -3.09 -1.45
C ILE A 27 -5.04 -4.56 -1.04
N LEU A 28 -5.49 -4.94 0.16
CA LEU A 28 -5.48 -6.33 0.63
C LEU A 28 -6.29 -7.24 -0.31
N GLN A 29 -7.44 -6.78 -0.81
CA GLN A 29 -8.23 -7.52 -1.80
C GLN A 29 -7.42 -7.80 -3.07
N ILE A 30 -6.70 -6.79 -3.59
CA ILE A 30 -5.82 -6.96 -4.76
C ILE A 30 -4.72 -7.97 -4.44
N ALA A 31 -4.04 -7.83 -3.30
CA ALA A 31 -3.00 -8.76 -2.87
C ALA A 31 -3.51 -10.21 -2.78
N LEU A 32 -4.71 -10.44 -2.24
CA LEU A 32 -5.33 -11.77 -2.17
C LEU A 32 -5.60 -12.37 -3.55
N ILE A 33 -6.04 -11.55 -4.51
CA ILE A 33 -6.24 -11.98 -5.90
C ILE A 33 -4.90 -12.39 -6.54
N GLU A 34 -3.86 -11.58 -6.33
CA GLU A 34 -2.53 -11.83 -6.87
C GLU A 34 -1.85 -13.05 -6.24
N ILE A 35 -1.99 -13.24 -4.93
CA ILE A 35 -1.55 -14.47 -4.24
C ILE A 35 -2.17 -15.70 -4.89
N ARG A 36 -3.48 -15.66 -5.19
CA ARG A 36 -4.19 -16.76 -5.84
C ARG A 36 -3.76 -16.98 -7.29
N ALA A 37 -3.39 -15.91 -7.99
CA ALA A 37 -2.99 -15.94 -9.40
C ALA A 37 -1.48 -16.12 -9.60
N ALA A 38 -0.69 -16.15 -8.53
CA ALA A 38 0.76 -16.17 -8.60
C ALA A 38 1.28 -17.44 -9.29
N ASP A 39 2.19 -17.23 -10.24
CA ASP A 39 2.95 -18.28 -10.93
C ASP A 39 4.14 -18.79 -10.11
N SER A 40 4.46 -18.09 -9.01
CA SER A 40 5.60 -18.35 -8.14
C SER A 40 5.16 -18.31 -6.67
N LEU A 41 5.53 -19.36 -5.93
CA LEU A 41 5.32 -19.42 -4.48
C LEU A 41 6.04 -18.29 -3.74
N ASP A 42 7.20 -17.84 -4.24
CA ASP A 42 7.94 -16.73 -3.61
C ASP A 42 7.16 -15.43 -3.72
N LYS A 43 6.55 -15.12 -4.87
CA LYS A 43 5.70 -13.92 -5.03
C LYS A 43 4.49 -13.98 -4.11
N ALA A 44 3.81 -15.12 -4.07
CA ALA A 44 2.67 -15.34 -3.19
C ALA A 44 3.05 -15.16 -1.71
N ARG A 45 4.19 -15.72 -1.29
CA ARG A 45 4.69 -15.59 0.08
C ARG A 45 5.03 -14.14 0.43
N MET A 46 5.73 -13.42 -0.44
CA MET A 46 6.07 -12.02 -0.17
C MET A 46 4.83 -11.13 0.02
N LEU A 47 3.81 -11.31 -0.81
CA LEU A 47 2.54 -10.58 -0.66
C LEU A 47 1.79 -10.98 0.60
N ALA A 48 1.73 -12.28 0.91
CA ALA A 48 1.11 -12.75 2.14
C ALA A 48 1.83 -12.17 3.37
N ASP A 49 3.17 -12.21 3.39
CA ASP A 49 3.99 -11.70 4.48
C ASP A 49 3.82 -10.19 4.66
N ALA A 50 3.75 -9.41 3.58
CA ALA A 50 3.53 -7.97 3.66
C ALA A 50 2.17 -7.60 4.28
N PHE A 51 1.11 -8.37 4.00
CA PHE A 51 -0.26 -7.98 4.34
C PHE A 51 -0.92 -8.79 5.47
N HIS A 52 -0.38 -9.93 5.91
CA HIS A 52 -1.05 -10.82 6.88
C HIS A 52 -1.42 -10.17 8.21
N ASN A 53 -0.68 -9.13 8.63
CA ASN A 53 -0.97 -8.42 9.89
C ASN A 53 -2.06 -7.36 9.75
N ALA A 54 -2.39 -6.94 8.53
CA ALA A 54 -3.37 -5.86 8.31
C ALA A 54 -4.75 -6.19 8.90
N PRO A 55 -5.34 -7.40 8.69
CA PRO A 55 -6.64 -7.73 9.25
C PRO A 55 -6.70 -7.63 10.77
N VAL A 56 -5.70 -8.20 11.47
CA VAL A 56 -5.67 -8.19 12.93
C VAL A 56 -5.41 -6.78 13.49
N MET A 57 -4.57 -5.99 12.83
CA MET A 57 -4.32 -4.60 13.23
C MET A 57 -5.58 -3.74 13.10
N ILE A 58 -6.30 -3.86 11.98
CA ILE A 58 -7.57 -3.16 11.75
C ILE A 58 -8.61 -3.61 12.77
N ALA A 59 -8.78 -4.92 12.98
CA ALA A 59 -9.75 -5.46 13.93
C ALA A 59 -9.45 -5.04 15.38
N SER A 60 -8.18 -4.81 15.71
CA SER A 60 -7.75 -4.32 17.03
C SER A 60 -7.87 -2.80 17.21
N GLY A 61 -8.39 -2.08 16.22
CA GLY A 61 -8.55 -0.61 16.29
C GLY A 61 -7.24 0.17 16.15
N ARG A 62 -6.20 -0.42 15.53
CA ARG A 62 -4.97 0.32 15.19
C ARG A 62 -5.28 1.46 14.23
N GLU A 63 -4.54 2.56 14.36
CA GLU A 63 -4.62 3.65 13.40
C GLU A 63 -4.22 3.16 11.99
N PRO A 64 -4.93 3.58 10.93
CA PRO A 64 -4.62 3.16 9.57
C PRO A 64 -3.19 3.48 9.15
N GLN A 65 -2.65 4.61 9.62
CA GLN A 65 -1.28 5.05 9.35
C GLN A 65 -0.25 4.07 9.94
N GLU A 66 -0.49 3.57 11.16
CA GLU A 66 0.37 2.56 11.78
C GLU A 66 0.31 1.23 11.03
N THR A 67 -0.90 0.82 10.63
CA THR A 67 -1.10 -0.40 9.84
C THR A 67 -0.36 -0.32 8.51
N TRP A 68 -0.47 0.82 7.83
CA TRP A 68 0.23 1.05 6.56
C TRP A 68 1.75 1.11 6.71
N ALA A 69 2.25 1.80 7.74
CA ALA A 69 3.67 1.83 8.04
C ALA A 69 4.23 0.42 8.30
N ARG A 70 3.47 -0.43 9.00
CA ARG A 70 3.85 -1.83 9.27
C ARG A 70 3.88 -2.70 8.00
N ILE A 71 2.93 -2.47 7.09
CA ILE A 71 2.91 -3.12 5.76
C ILE A 71 4.16 -2.69 4.97
N LEU A 72 4.45 -1.39 4.88
CA LEU A 72 5.60 -0.87 4.16
C LEU A 72 6.94 -1.34 4.75
N ASP A 73 7.10 -1.37 6.07
CA ASP A 73 8.28 -1.93 6.72
C ASP A 73 8.53 -3.40 6.31
N THR A 74 7.47 -4.20 6.28
CA THR A 74 7.58 -5.60 5.87
C THR A 74 7.88 -5.71 4.38
N ALA A 75 7.21 -4.92 3.55
CA ALA A 75 7.43 -4.88 2.11
C ALA A 75 8.86 -4.43 1.76
N SER A 76 9.43 -3.51 2.53
CA SER A 76 10.81 -3.02 2.37
C SER A 76 11.82 -4.13 2.65
N ARG A 77 11.64 -4.88 3.75
CA ARG A 77 12.48 -6.04 4.09
C ARG A 77 12.38 -7.19 3.08
N LEU A 78 11.31 -7.24 2.30
CA LEU A 78 11.06 -8.21 1.23
C LEU A 78 11.37 -7.65 -0.17
N GLU A 79 11.89 -6.42 -0.26
CA GLU A 79 12.23 -5.73 -1.52
C GLU A 79 11.04 -5.51 -2.48
N ILE A 80 9.80 -5.51 -1.98
CA ILE A 80 8.57 -5.27 -2.74
C ILE A 80 7.87 -3.95 -2.38
N GLU A 81 8.51 -3.07 -1.63
CA GLU A 81 7.94 -1.79 -1.17
C GLU A 81 7.44 -0.91 -2.32
N THR A 82 8.25 -0.74 -3.37
CA THR A 82 7.88 0.04 -4.56
C THR A 82 6.60 -0.49 -5.19
N TYR A 83 6.44 -1.82 -5.23
CA TYR A 83 5.24 -2.45 -5.74
C TYR A 83 4.02 -2.15 -4.85
N VAL A 84 4.15 -2.38 -3.54
CA VAL A 84 3.08 -2.11 -2.57
C VAL A 84 2.67 -0.63 -2.58
N ALA A 85 3.62 0.29 -2.68
CA ALA A 85 3.34 1.72 -2.82
C ALA A 85 2.59 2.05 -4.12
N SER A 86 2.84 1.30 -5.20
CA SER A 86 2.13 1.48 -6.47
C SER A 86 0.64 1.09 -6.38
N LEU A 87 0.30 0.08 -5.58
CA LEU A 87 -1.09 -0.33 -5.33
C LEU A 87 -1.91 0.79 -4.66
N LEU A 88 -1.27 1.57 -3.78
CA LEU A 88 -1.89 2.75 -3.18
C LEU A 88 -2.26 3.80 -4.24
N GLY A 89 -1.39 4.01 -5.24
CA GLY A 89 -1.70 4.87 -6.37
C GLY A 89 -2.89 4.36 -7.20
N HIS A 90 -2.97 3.04 -7.40
CA HIS A 90 -4.01 2.38 -8.19
C HIS A 90 -5.39 2.41 -7.51
N VAL A 91 -5.45 2.28 -6.18
CA VAL A 91 -6.72 2.32 -5.44
C VAL A 91 -7.28 3.75 -5.32
N ARG A 92 -6.41 4.76 -5.43
CA ARG A 92 -6.76 6.18 -5.31
C ARG A 92 -7.12 6.86 -6.63
N SER A 93 -6.76 6.28 -7.77
CA SER A 93 -7.14 6.79 -9.12
C SER A 93 -8.59 6.49 -9.43
#